data_AF-A0A4E0QBY0-F1
#
_entry.id   AF-A0A4E0QBY0-F1
#
_cell.length_a   1.000
_cell.length_b   1.000
_cell.length_c   1.000
_cell.angle_alpha   90.00
_cell.angle_beta   90.00
_cell.angle_gamma   90.00
#
_symmetry.space_group_name_H-M   'P 1'
#
loop_
_entity.id
_entity.type
_entity.pdbx_description
1 polymer ?
#
loop_
_entity_poly.entity_id
_entity_poly.type
_entity_poly.pdbx_seq_one_letter_code
_entity_poly.pdbx_strand_id
1 'polypeptide(L)'
;METCSICGDLQDFRHYEGYNICTVCVDIMEDVMGEYFVHTIRRNIPKAHEGYLRYLNSTTKYISDYKKLTQKSHQHTKDVGSRVSEAIENNNKYPSKQRYFEHMQKVLDWLESTPQFYHYYFKEYYMCPTCGSSIFEKYAQHKLGDWLVVSCSVCDTVIKKYYSPKHV
;
A
#
# COMPACT_ATOMS: atom_id res chain seq x y z
N MET A 1 -8.73 -12.45 25.50
CA MET A 1 -9.10 -11.48 24.45
C MET A 1 -7.88 -11.32 23.55
N GLU A 2 -8.08 -11.34 22.25
CA GLU A 2 -6.98 -11.11 21.31
C GLU A 2 -6.68 -9.62 21.18
N THR A 3 -5.43 -9.32 20.83
CA THR A 3 -4.91 -7.96 20.69
C THR A 3 -4.43 -7.73 19.26
N CYS A 4 -4.51 -6.48 18.81
CA CYS A 4 -3.99 -6.04 17.53
C CYS A 4 -2.48 -6.26 17.47
N SER A 5 -2.01 -6.86 16.37
CA SER A 5 -0.58 -7.12 16.13
C SER A 5 0.26 -5.86 15.92
N ILE A 6 -0.37 -4.72 15.65
CA ILE A 6 0.29 -3.42 15.42
C ILE A 6 0.28 -2.56 16.68
N CYS A 7 -0.89 -2.30 17.27
CA CYS A 7 -1.01 -1.34 18.37
C CYS A 7 -1.10 -1.95 19.76
N GLY A 8 -1.31 -3.27 19.88
CA GLY A 8 -1.51 -3.97 21.16
C GLY A 8 -2.88 -3.76 21.81
N ASP A 9 -3.76 -2.92 21.23
CA ASP A 9 -5.11 -2.70 21.74
C ASP A 9 -5.99 -3.94 21.55
N LEU A 10 -7.12 -3.99 22.28
CA LEU A 10 -8.11 -5.05 22.13
C LEU A 10 -8.65 -5.12 20.69
N GLN A 11 -8.80 -6.32 20.18
CA GLN A 11 -9.32 -6.54 18.83
C GLN A 11 -10.79 -6.14 18.74
N ASP A 12 -11.12 -5.27 17.80
CA ASP A 12 -12.49 -4.91 17.42
C ASP A 12 -12.98 -5.72 16.22
N PHE A 13 -12.11 -5.93 15.21
CA PHE A 13 -12.37 -6.74 14.03
C PHE A 13 -11.07 -7.31 13.46
N ARG A 14 -11.10 -8.49 12.84
CA ARG A 14 -9.90 -9.11 12.24
C ARG A 14 -9.79 -8.75 10.76
N HIS A 15 -9.01 -7.72 10.45
CA HIS A 15 -8.66 -7.39 9.08
C HIS A 15 -7.37 -8.07 8.66
N TYR A 16 -7.25 -8.31 7.34
CA TYR A 16 -6.17 -9.04 6.68
C TYR A 16 -5.93 -10.45 7.25
N GLU A 17 -6.33 -11.45 6.47
CA GLU A 17 -6.22 -12.85 6.85
C GLU A 17 -4.79 -13.19 7.31
N GLY A 18 -4.67 -13.72 8.53
CA GLY A 18 -3.39 -14.13 9.13
C GLY A 18 -2.60 -13.03 9.87
N TYR A 19 -3.04 -11.76 9.85
CA TYR A 19 -2.29 -10.66 10.48
C TYR A 19 -2.95 -10.05 11.73
N ASN A 20 -4.24 -10.32 11.98
CA ASN A 20 -4.98 -9.86 13.16
C ASN A 20 -4.80 -8.35 13.47
N ILE A 21 -5.22 -7.50 12.54
CA ILE A 21 -5.05 -6.03 12.62
C ILE A 21 -6.41 -5.38 12.91
N CYS A 22 -6.46 -4.47 13.89
CA CYS A 22 -7.69 -3.74 14.27
C CYS A 22 -8.07 -2.66 13.25
N THR A 23 -9.31 -2.15 13.31
CA THR A 23 -9.83 -1.19 12.32
C THR A 23 -8.99 0.08 12.22
N VAL A 24 -8.60 0.67 13.37
CA VAL A 24 -7.79 1.90 13.39
C VAL A 24 -6.45 1.71 12.68
N CYS A 25 -5.79 0.58 12.93
CA CYS A 25 -4.51 0.27 12.29
C CYS A 25 -4.70 -0.04 10.80
N VAL A 26 -5.84 -0.60 10.39
CA VAL A 26 -6.15 -0.85 8.97
C VAL A 26 -6.42 0.42 8.20
N ASP A 27 -7.15 1.38 8.76
CA ASP A 27 -7.40 2.65 8.09
C ASP A 27 -6.08 3.35 7.77
N ILE A 28 -5.17 3.40 8.75
CA ILE A 28 -3.84 3.99 8.58
C ILE A 28 -2.95 3.12 7.67
N MET A 29 -3.08 1.79 7.74
CA MET A 29 -2.39 0.89 6.83
C MET A 29 -2.79 1.16 5.37
N GLU A 30 -4.07 1.34 5.09
CA GLU A 30 -4.56 1.65 3.74
C GLU A 30 -4.06 3.01 3.24
N ASP A 31 -3.90 4.01 4.12
CA ASP A 31 -3.31 5.31 3.77
C ASP A 31 -1.83 5.16 3.36
N VAL A 32 -1.03 4.48 4.20
CA VAL A 32 0.41 4.27 3.96
C VAL A 32 0.65 3.38 2.73
N MET A 33 -0.08 2.27 2.65
CA MET A 33 0.09 1.27 1.60
C MET A 33 -0.55 1.71 0.28
N GLY A 34 -1.58 2.56 0.32
CA GLY A 34 -2.17 3.18 -0.86
C GLY A 34 -1.17 4.10 -1.58
N GLU A 35 -0.46 4.97 -0.83
CA GLU A 35 0.63 5.79 -1.38
C GLU A 35 1.69 4.92 -2.07
N TYR A 36 2.16 3.88 -1.37
CA TYR A 36 3.13 2.93 -1.90
C TYR A 36 2.63 2.20 -3.15
N PHE A 37 1.35 1.77 -3.15
CA PHE A 37 0.71 1.08 -4.26
C PHE A 37 0.79 1.89 -5.54
N VAL A 38 0.39 3.16 -5.49
CA VAL A 38 0.44 4.03 -6.66
C VAL A 38 1.85 4.39 -7.09
N HIS A 39 2.76 4.65 -6.14
CA HIS A 39 4.17 4.87 -6.50
C HIS A 39 4.76 3.65 -7.21
N THR A 40 4.35 2.46 -6.78
CA THR A 40 4.83 1.18 -7.30
C THR A 40 4.33 0.89 -8.71
N ILE A 41 3.04 1.15 -9.02
CA ILE A 41 2.48 0.93 -10.36
C ILE A 41 2.77 2.08 -11.35
N ARG A 42 3.14 3.29 -10.88
CA ARG A 42 3.46 4.45 -11.73
C ARG A 42 4.71 4.31 -12.60
N ARG A 43 5.58 3.32 -12.37
CA ARG A 43 6.89 3.22 -13.06
C ARG A 43 6.94 2.33 -14.31
N ASN A 44 5.84 2.09 -15.04
CA ASN A 44 5.89 1.37 -16.33
C ASN A 44 5.16 2.13 -17.45
N ILE A 45 5.92 2.91 -18.23
CA ILE A 45 5.51 3.44 -19.54
C ILE A 45 5.92 2.39 -20.61
N PRO A 46 5.06 2.08 -21.59
CA PRO A 46 5.10 0.82 -22.34
C PRO A 46 6.11 0.87 -23.49
N LYS A 47 7.12 -0.02 -23.47
CA LYS A 47 7.81 -0.44 -24.71
C LYS A 47 8.19 -1.93 -24.67
N ALA A 48 7.57 -2.63 -25.61
CA ALA A 48 7.97 -3.89 -26.25
C ALA A 48 7.85 -5.20 -25.45
N HIS A 49 7.33 -6.21 -26.17
CA HIS A 49 7.74 -7.62 -26.19
C HIS A 49 6.61 -8.65 -25.96
N GLU A 50 5.44 -8.45 -26.60
CA GLU A 50 4.28 -9.35 -26.56
C GLU A 50 4.55 -10.83 -26.95
N GLY A 51 5.68 -11.13 -27.60
CA GLY A 51 5.99 -12.46 -28.14
C GLY A 51 7.01 -13.32 -27.37
N TYR A 52 7.93 -12.77 -26.57
CA TYR A 52 9.14 -13.52 -26.16
C TYR A 52 9.27 -13.76 -24.64
N LEU A 53 8.74 -12.89 -23.78
CA LEU A 53 8.92 -13.01 -22.32
C LEU A 53 7.94 -13.96 -21.64
N ARG A 54 6.85 -14.37 -22.29
CA ARG A 54 5.76 -15.22 -21.72
C ARG A 54 6.27 -16.51 -21.04
N TYR A 55 7.44 -17.01 -21.46
CA TYR A 55 8.11 -18.22 -20.96
C TYR A 55 9.12 -17.96 -19.81
N LEU A 56 9.65 -16.74 -19.67
CA LEU A 56 10.57 -16.34 -18.58
C LEU A 56 9.88 -15.45 -17.51
N ASN A 57 8.67 -14.94 -17.80
CA ASN A 57 8.00 -13.82 -17.11
C ASN A 57 7.33 -14.10 -15.78
N SER A 58 7.05 -15.35 -15.38
CA SER A 58 6.32 -15.57 -14.12
C SER A 58 7.26 -15.63 -12.93
N THR A 59 8.41 -16.30 -13.06
CA THR A 59 9.27 -16.62 -11.90
C THR A 59 10.42 -15.63 -11.72
N THR A 60 11.13 -15.26 -12.80
CA THR A 60 12.25 -14.30 -12.72
C THR A 60 11.77 -12.87 -12.50
N LYS A 61 10.63 -12.49 -13.11
CA LYS A 61 9.97 -11.20 -12.84
C LYS A 61 9.41 -11.17 -11.42
N TYR A 62 8.76 -12.24 -10.95
CA TYR A 62 8.31 -12.33 -9.57
C TYR A 62 9.48 -12.15 -8.60
N ILE A 63 10.63 -12.81 -8.80
CA ILE A 63 11.80 -12.65 -7.93
C ILE A 63 12.42 -11.25 -8.04
N SER A 64 12.53 -10.68 -9.24
CA SER A 64 13.07 -9.34 -9.44
C SER A 64 12.17 -8.26 -8.85
N ASP A 65 10.86 -8.37 -9.09
CA ASP A 65 9.86 -7.46 -8.54
C ASP A 65 9.72 -7.69 -7.04
N TYR A 66 9.91 -8.91 -6.53
CA TYR A 66 10.01 -9.21 -5.11
C TYR A 66 11.17 -8.45 -4.46
N LYS A 67 12.36 -8.52 -5.07
CA LYS A 67 13.54 -7.75 -4.63
C LYS A 67 13.32 -6.24 -4.72
N LYS A 68 12.72 -5.74 -5.81
CA LYS A 68 12.39 -4.31 -5.96
C LYS A 68 11.36 -3.84 -4.95
N LEU A 69 10.32 -4.63 -4.70
CA LEU A 69 9.29 -4.34 -3.71
C LEU A 69 9.92 -4.31 -2.31
N THR A 70 10.77 -5.29 -1.96
CA THR A 70 11.48 -5.32 -0.68
C THR A 70 12.42 -4.12 -0.50
N GLN A 71 13.20 -3.77 -1.54
CA GLN A 71 14.11 -2.63 -1.47
C GLN A 71 13.36 -1.29 -1.41
N LYS A 72 12.28 -1.16 -2.19
CA LYS A 72 11.43 0.03 -2.20
C LYS A 72 10.55 0.13 -0.96
N SER A 73 10.14 -0.97 -0.34
CA SER A 73 9.34 -0.95 0.88
C SER A 73 10.18 -0.40 2.03
N HIS A 74 11.44 -0.81 2.14
CA HIS A 74 12.35 -0.24 3.14
C HIS A 74 12.57 1.26 2.93
N GLN A 75 12.83 1.69 1.69
CA GLN A 75 12.97 3.12 1.37
C GLN A 75 11.68 3.90 1.65
N HIS A 76 10.51 3.37 1.25
CA HIS A 76 9.21 3.98 1.49
C HIS A 76 8.93 4.14 2.99
N THR A 77 9.18 3.10 3.78
CA THR A 77 8.97 3.13 5.24
C THR A 77 9.84 4.21 5.89
N LYS A 78 11.11 4.31 5.46
CA LYS A 78 12.04 5.34 5.93
C LYS A 78 11.61 6.75 5.56
N ASP A 79 11.17 6.96 4.32
CA ASP A 79 10.73 8.26 3.83
C ASP A 79 9.45 8.73 4.54
N VAL A 80 8.46 7.85 4.70
CA VAL A 80 7.22 8.15 5.43
C VAL A 80 7.51 8.32 6.93
N GLY A 81 8.35 7.48 7.53
CA GLY A 81 8.74 7.58 8.94
C GLY A 81 9.41 8.92 9.28
N SER A 82 10.25 9.42 8.37
CA SER A 82 10.87 10.75 8.51
C SER A 82 9.82 11.86 8.51
N ARG A 83 8.84 11.80 7.59
CA ARG A 83 7.71 12.75 7.53
C ARG A 83 6.82 12.69 8.77
N VAL A 84 6.56 11.49 9.30
CA VAL A 84 5.74 11.29 10.50
C VAL A 84 6.43 11.86 11.73
N SER A 85 7.73 11.60 11.89
CA SER A 85 8.52 12.13 13.00
C SER A 85 8.49 13.66 13.03
N GLU A 86 8.75 14.29 11.87
CA GLU A 86 8.64 15.75 11.71
C GLU A 86 7.22 16.26 12.02
N ALA A 87 6.18 15.54 11.60
CA ALA A 87 4.80 15.94 11.86
C ALA A 87 4.42 15.84 13.34
N ILE A 88 4.93 14.85 14.09
CA ILE A 88 4.70 14.70 15.53
C ILE A 88 5.37 15.85 16.29
N GLU A 89 6.64 16.13 15.99
CA GLU A 89 7.40 17.22 16.63
C GLU A 89 6.73 18.59 16.46
N ASN A 90 6.06 18.80 15.31
CA ASN A 90 5.41 20.05 14.97
C ASN A 90 3.93 20.17 15.43
N ASN A 91 3.26 19.07 15.84
CA ASN A 91 1.80 19.03 16.09
C ASN A 91 1.34 19.22 17.55
N ASN A 92 2.02 20.03 18.35
CA ASN A 92 1.65 20.28 19.76
C ASN A 92 0.27 20.95 20.00
N LYS A 93 -0.52 21.26 18.95
CA LYS A 93 -1.77 22.03 19.06
C LYS A 93 -3.06 21.23 18.81
N TYR A 94 -3.00 19.98 18.33
CA TYR A 94 -4.19 19.19 17.99
C TYR A 94 -4.06 17.71 18.41
N PRO A 95 -4.63 17.30 19.56
CA PRO A 95 -4.48 15.94 20.10
C PRO A 95 -4.93 14.81 19.15
N SER A 96 -5.94 15.07 18.31
CA SER A 96 -6.42 14.08 17.33
C SER A 96 -5.44 13.84 16.20
N LYS A 97 -4.73 14.88 15.73
CA LYS A 97 -3.67 14.75 14.72
C LYS A 97 -2.45 14.02 15.29
N GLN A 98 -2.09 14.34 16.53
CA GLN A 98 -1.00 13.66 17.21
C GLN A 98 -1.27 12.15 17.32
N ARG A 99 -2.45 11.76 17.80
CA ARG A 99 -2.84 10.33 17.90
C ARG A 99 -2.80 9.62 16.56
N TYR A 100 -3.23 10.26 15.47
CA TYR A 100 -3.13 9.70 14.13
C TYR A 100 -1.67 9.39 13.75
N PHE A 101 -0.75 10.35 13.94
CA PHE A 101 0.66 10.15 13.61
C PHE A 101 1.34 9.13 14.52
N GLU A 102 0.97 9.04 15.80
CA GLU A 102 1.44 8.00 16.71
C GLU A 102 1.02 6.60 16.24
N HIS A 103 -0.23 6.43 15.81
CA HIS A 103 -0.68 5.16 15.23
C HIS A 103 -0.01 4.89 13.87
N MET A 104 0.24 5.91 13.06
CA MET A 104 1.01 5.77 11.81
C MET A 104 2.44 5.32 12.07
N GLN A 105 3.10 5.84 13.10
CA GLN A 105 4.43 5.36 13.49
C GLN A 105 4.40 3.87 13.84
N LYS A 106 3.43 3.42 14.65
CA LYS A 106 3.28 1.99 14.98
C LYS A 106 3.07 1.12 13.74
N VAL A 107 2.27 1.59 12.78
CA VAL A 107 2.06 0.89 11.49
C VAL A 107 3.36 0.80 10.70
N LEU A 108 4.16 1.87 10.65
CA LEU A 108 5.45 1.88 9.96
C LEU A 108 6.47 0.94 10.61
N ASP A 109 6.58 0.96 11.94
CA ASP A 109 7.46 0.06 12.69
C ASP A 109 7.08 -1.42 12.44
N TRP A 110 5.77 -1.69 12.37
CA TRP A 110 5.27 -3.02 12.05
C TRP A 110 5.56 -3.43 10.59
N LEU A 111 5.43 -2.50 9.63
CA LEU A 111 5.77 -2.74 8.23
C LEU A 111 7.27 -3.00 8.02
N GLU A 112 8.13 -2.31 8.76
CA GLU A 112 9.58 -2.54 8.74
C GLU A 112 9.94 -3.95 9.23
N SER A 113 9.27 -4.42 10.29
CA SER A 113 9.46 -5.76 10.85
C SER A 113 8.71 -6.86 10.08
N THR A 114 7.78 -6.49 9.19
CA THR A 114 6.92 -7.41 8.42
C THR A 114 6.95 -7.09 6.91
N PRO A 115 8.12 -7.09 6.24
CA PRO A 115 8.24 -6.69 4.83
C PRO A 115 7.43 -7.59 3.87
N GLN A 116 7.16 -8.84 4.25
CA GLN A 116 6.29 -9.74 3.50
C GLN A 116 4.85 -9.24 3.36
N PHE A 117 4.39 -8.37 4.26
CA PHE A 117 3.04 -7.80 4.17
C PHE A 117 2.86 -6.95 2.91
N TYR A 118 3.92 -6.30 2.42
CA TYR A 118 3.87 -5.60 1.13
C TYR A 118 3.50 -6.53 -0.02
N HIS A 119 3.95 -7.78 -0.01
CA HIS A 119 3.56 -8.75 -1.03
C HIS A 119 2.14 -9.23 -0.85
N TYR A 120 1.78 -9.58 0.39
CA TYR A 120 0.42 -9.96 0.75
C TYR A 120 -0.59 -8.89 0.30
N TYR A 121 -0.28 -7.62 0.56
CA TYR A 121 -1.12 -6.49 0.21
C TYR A 121 -1.34 -6.35 -1.30
N PHE A 122 -0.37 -6.70 -2.15
CA PHE A 122 -0.50 -6.61 -3.62
C PHE A 122 -1.08 -7.87 -4.26
N LYS A 123 -1.03 -9.00 -3.56
CA LYS A 123 -1.38 -10.32 -4.11
C LYS A 123 -2.79 -10.37 -4.69
N GLU A 124 -3.73 -9.65 -4.10
CA GLU A 124 -5.13 -9.67 -4.55
C GLU A 124 -5.44 -8.59 -5.59
N TYR A 125 -4.53 -7.63 -5.81
CA TYR A 125 -4.78 -6.48 -6.67
C TYR A 125 -3.88 -6.42 -7.90
N TYR A 126 -2.87 -7.29 -8.04
CA TYR A 126 -1.94 -7.24 -9.18
C TYR A 126 -2.60 -7.54 -10.55
N MET A 127 -3.77 -8.20 -10.54
CA MET A 127 -4.61 -8.40 -11.72
C MET A 127 -5.98 -7.80 -11.51
N CYS A 128 -6.58 -7.31 -12.60
CA CYS A 128 -7.98 -6.96 -12.60
C CYS A 128 -8.81 -8.23 -12.35
N PRO A 129 -9.72 -8.23 -11.35
CA PRO A 129 -10.53 -9.41 -11.03
C PRO A 129 -11.52 -9.75 -12.16
N THR A 130 -11.87 -8.77 -13.01
CA THR A 130 -12.87 -8.95 -14.08
C THR A 130 -12.26 -9.50 -15.36
N CYS A 131 -11.13 -8.93 -15.83
CA CYS A 131 -10.56 -9.27 -17.13
C CYS A 131 -9.15 -9.88 -17.07
N GLY A 132 -8.59 -10.08 -15.87
CA GLY A 132 -7.26 -10.68 -15.68
C GLY A 132 -6.09 -9.81 -16.15
N SER A 133 -6.35 -8.58 -16.60
CA SER A 133 -5.28 -7.67 -17.04
C SER A 133 -4.38 -7.26 -15.88
N SER A 134 -3.07 -7.22 -16.11
CA SER A 134 -2.08 -6.75 -15.13
C SER A 134 -2.27 -5.26 -14.87
N ILE A 135 -2.48 -4.89 -13.59
CA ILE A 135 -2.69 -3.48 -13.20
C ILE A 135 -1.38 -2.67 -13.28
N PHE A 136 -0.24 -3.33 -13.40
CA PHE A 136 1.06 -2.68 -13.61
C PHE A 136 1.23 -2.14 -15.03
N GLU A 137 0.35 -2.55 -15.94
CA GLU A 137 0.40 -2.18 -17.36
C GLU A 137 -0.89 -1.51 -17.82
N LYS A 138 -2.04 -1.93 -17.26
CA LYS A 138 -3.38 -1.54 -17.72
C LYS A 138 -4.23 -0.98 -16.57
N TYR A 139 -3.84 0.20 -16.08
CA TYR A 139 -4.60 0.94 -15.07
C TYR A 139 -4.86 2.39 -15.49
N ALA A 140 -5.92 2.97 -14.91
CA ALA A 140 -6.22 4.38 -14.92
C ALA A 140 -6.30 4.89 -13.47
N GLN A 141 -5.99 6.17 -13.28
CA GLN A 141 -6.01 6.82 -11.97
C GLN A 141 -6.91 8.05 -12.04
N HIS A 142 -7.87 8.14 -11.12
CA HIS A 142 -8.78 9.27 -11.00
C HIS A 142 -8.73 9.84 -9.59
N LYS A 143 -8.72 11.16 -9.48
CA LYS A 143 -8.84 11.88 -8.20
C LYS A 143 -10.29 12.33 -8.02
N LEU A 144 -10.90 11.97 -6.89
CA LEU A 144 -12.25 12.38 -6.50
C LEU A 144 -12.19 13.03 -5.12
N GLY A 145 -11.98 14.35 -5.07
CA GLY A 145 -11.69 15.07 -3.82
C GLY A 145 -10.36 14.60 -3.22
N ASP A 146 -10.40 14.17 -1.95
CA ASP A 146 -9.26 13.57 -1.23
C ASP A 146 -9.12 12.06 -1.47
N TRP A 147 -9.95 11.48 -2.33
CA TRP A 147 -9.88 10.06 -2.66
C TRP A 147 -9.13 9.84 -3.95
N LEU A 148 -8.30 8.81 -3.95
CA LEU A 148 -7.73 8.28 -5.16
C LEU A 148 -8.40 6.96 -5.55
N VAL A 149 -8.82 6.88 -6.81
CA VAL A 149 -9.39 5.67 -7.41
C VAL A 149 -8.43 5.14 -8.46
N VAL A 150 -8.10 3.85 -8.36
CA VAL A 150 -7.36 3.09 -9.36
C VAL A 150 -8.31 2.10 -10.01
N SER A 151 -8.45 2.18 -11.33
CA SER A 151 -9.34 1.32 -12.13
C SER A 151 -8.57 0.61 -13.24
N CYS A 152 -9.11 -0.50 -13.75
CA CYS A 152 -8.54 -1.18 -14.90
C CYS A 152 -8.83 -0.39 -16.17
N SER A 153 -7.82 -0.05 -16.97
CA SER A 153 -8.02 0.74 -18.20
C SER A 153 -8.61 -0.06 -19.38
N VAL A 154 -8.87 -1.35 -19.20
CA VAL A 154 -9.46 -2.23 -20.23
C VAL A 154 -10.97 -2.41 -20.04
N CYS A 155 -11.44 -2.47 -18.78
CA CYS A 155 -12.84 -2.78 -18.46
C CYS A 155 -13.43 -1.88 -17.37
N ASP A 156 -12.73 -0.81 -17.00
CA ASP A 156 -13.12 0.22 -16.03
C ASP A 156 -13.45 -0.26 -14.62
N THR A 157 -13.22 -1.54 -14.31
CA THR A 157 -13.41 -2.11 -12.98
C THR A 157 -12.54 -1.36 -11.96
N VAL A 158 -13.15 -0.88 -10.88
CA VAL A 158 -12.43 -0.27 -9.76
C VAL A 158 -11.61 -1.35 -9.06
N ILE A 159 -10.29 -1.17 -9.06
CA ILE A 159 -9.34 -2.09 -8.41
C ILE A 159 -9.14 -1.67 -6.96
N LYS A 160 -8.96 -0.37 -6.73
CA LYS A 160 -8.69 0.16 -5.40
C LYS A 160 -9.18 1.59 -5.25
N LYS A 161 -9.60 1.95 -4.04
CA LYS A 161 -9.95 3.30 -3.64
C LYS A 161 -9.36 3.54 -2.26
N TYR A 162 -8.58 4.60 -2.08
CA TYR A 162 -7.98 4.92 -0.79
C TYR A 162 -7.93 6.43 -0.57
N TYR A 163 -7.88 6.83 0.70
CA TYR A 163 -7.80 8.22 1.10
C TYR A 163 -6.37 8.71 0.83
N SER A 164 -6.25 9.77 0.06
CA SER A 164 -5.00 10.39 -0.35
C SER A 164 -5.19 11.90 -0.22
N PRO A 165 -5.30 12.43 1.01
CA PRO A 165 -5.44 13.85 1.23
C PRO A 165 -4.28 14.54 0.54
N LYS A 166 -4.54 15.63 -0.18
CA LYS A 166 -3.45 16.41 -0.75
C LYS A 166 -2.51 16.77 0.40
N HIS A 167 -1.22 16.52 0.20
CA HIS A 167 -0.19 17.24 0.95
C HIS A 167 -0.57 18.73 0.93
N VAL A 168 -0.89 19.26 2.10
CA VAL A 168 -0.84 20.70 2.34
C VAL A 168 0.62 21.12 2.22
#